data_AF-A0A2H0PN15-F1
#
_entry.id   AF-A0A2H0PN15-F1
#
_cell.length_a   1.000
_cell.length_b   1.000
_cell.length_c   1.000
_cell.angle_alpha   90.00
_cell.angle_beta   90.00
_cell.angle_gamma   90.00
#
_symmetry.space_group_name_H-M   'P 1'
#
loop_
_entity.id
_entity.type
_entity.pdbx_description
1 polymer ?
#
loop_
_entity_poly.entity_id
_entity_poly.type
_entity_poly.pdbx_seq_one_letter_code
_entity_poly.pdbx_strand_id
1 'polypeptide(L)' 'MISCKDLARVVSSQTKVGFFKQLEIKLHVMMCVHCAKYVDHLKKIGTESRKLFRKDGPENDACVEEIKREVIKKLNEHSE' A
#
# COMPACT_ATOMS: atom_id res chain seq x y z
N MET A 1 19.12 8.78 -10.25
CA MET A 1 17.80 8.86 -10.91
C MET A 1 17.53 7.49 -11.51
N ILE A 2 16.64 6.73 -10.88
CA ILE A 2 16.27 5.37 -11.30
C ILE A 2 15.68 5.39 -12.72
N SER A 3 16.00 4.38 -13.54
CA SER A 3 15.41 4.24 -14.87
C SER A 3 13.98 3.68 -14.77
N CYS A 4 13.12 3.96 -15.77
CA CYS A 4 11.78 3.37 -15.84
C CYS A 4 11.82 1.83 -15.80
N LYS A 5 12.83 1.23 -16.45
CA LYS A 5 13.05 -0.22 -16.48
C LYS A 5 13.40 -0.77 -15.10
N ASP A 6 14.28 -0.09 -14.37
CA ASP A 6 14.66 -0.50 -13.01
C ASP A 6 13.50 -0.33 -12.04
N LEU A 7 12.71 0.74 -12.18
CA LEU A 7 11.50 0.92 -11.40
C LEU A 7 10.51 -0.22 -11.64
N ALA A 8 10.23 -0.55 -12.91
CA ALA A 8 9.33 -1.65 -13.25
C ALA A 8 9.79 -2.99 -12.64
N ARG A 9 11.10 -3.26 -12.69
CA ARG A 9 11.71 -4.44 -12.09
C ARG A 9 11.53 -4.47 -10.57
N VAL A 10 11.85 -3.36 -9.89
CA VAL A 10 11.77 -3.26 -8.42
C VAL A 10 10.33 -3.35 -7.93
N VAL A 11 9.39 -2.68 -8.59
CA VAL A 11 7.98 -2.71 -8.19
C VAL A 11 7.38 -4.10 -8.43
N SER A 12 7.81 -4.81 -9.47
CA SER A 12 7.34 -6.19 -9.74
C SER A 12 7.92 -7.24 -8.82
N SER A 13 9.15 -7.05 -8.32
CA SER A 13 9.88 -8.10 -7.59
C SER A 13 9.51 -8.24 -6.11
N GLN A 14 8.53 -7.47 -5.61
CA GLN A 14 8.15 -7.38 -4.18
C GLN A 14 9.33 -7.22 -3.22
N THR A 15 10.47 -6.74 -3.72
CA THR A 15 11.71 -6.70 -2.93
C THR A 15 11.68 -5.52 -1.99
N LYS A 16 12.02 -5.75 -0.72
CA LYS A 16 12.19 -4.67 0.25
C LYS A 16 13.37 -3.81 -0.19
N VAL A 17 13.09 -2.56 -0.52
CA VAL A 17 14.12 -1.56 -0.86
C VAL A 17 14.45 -0.74 0.38
N GLY A 18 15.72 -0.33 0.49
CA GLY A 18 16.14 0.60 1.55
C GLY A 18 15.46 1.97 1.42
N PHE A 19 15.40 2.72 2.52
CA PHE A 19 14.67 4.00 2.63
C PHE A 19 15.00 5.00 1.51
N PHE A 20 16.29 5.20 1.20
CA PHE A 20 16.72 6.11 0.14
C PHE A 20 16.19 5.71 -1.23
N LYS A 21 16.19 4.40 -1.51
CA LYS A 21 15.72 3.88 -2.79
C LYS A 21 14.20 3.96 -2.90
N GLN A 22 13.50 3.85 -1.77
CA GLN A 22 12.06 4.10 -1.71
C GLN A 22 11.72 5.55 -2.02
N LEU A 23 12.51 6.51 -1.52
CA LEU A 23 12.36 7.93 -1.83
C LEU A 23 12.62 8.21 -3.32
N GLU A 24 13.71 7.65 -3.87
CA GLU A 24 14.05 7.79 -5.29
C GLU A 24 12.92 7.26 -6.20
N ILE A 25 12.32 6.12 -5.85
CA ILE A 25 11.17 5.56 -6.58
C ILE A 25 9.98 6.52 -6.51
N LYS A 26 9.64 7.03 -5.31
CA LYS A 26 8.53 7.98 -5.15
C LYS A 26 8.73 9.24 -6.01
N LEU A 27 9.93 9.80 -6.00
CA LEU A 27 10.28 10.96 -6.83
C LEU A 27 10.13 10.65 -8.32
N HIS A 28 10.65 9.51 -8.77
CA HIS A 28 10.52 9.11 -10.17
C HIS A 28 9.06 8.93 -10.59
N VAL A 29 8.23 8.29 -9.76
CA VAL A 29 6.79 8.11 -10.02
C VAL A 29 6.09 9.47 -10.13
N MET A 30 6.45 10.44 -9.29
CA MET A 30 5.89 11.80 -9.36
C MET A 30 6.27 12.54 -10.64
N MET A 31 7.46 12.29 -11.18
CA MET A 31 7.99 12.98 -12.36
C MET A 31 7.68 12.29 -13.69
N CYS A 32 7.40 10.99 -13.69
CA CYS A 32 7.21 10.20 -14.90
C CYS A 32 5.79 9.64 -14.98
N VAL A 33 4.98 10.18 -15.91
CA VAL A 33 3.58 9.78 -16.11
C VAL A 33 3.42 8.30 -16.46
N HIS A 34 4.37 7.71 -17.19
CA HIS A 34 4.33 6.28 -17.54
C HIS A 34 4.50 5.39 -16.31
N CYS A 35 5.46 5.75 -15.44
CA CYS A 35 5.70 5.03 -14.20
C CYS A 35 4.56 5.24 -13.19
N ALA A 36 3.95 6.43 -13.15
CA ALA A 36 2.73 6.67 -12.39
C ALA A 36 1.58 5.76 -12.80
N LYS A 37 1.28 5.70 -14.10
CA LYS A 37 0.23 4.82 -14.65
C LYS A 37 0.55 3.34 -14.40
N TYR A 38 1.80 2.93 -14.57
CA TYR A 38 2.22 1.55 -14.33
C TYR A 38 2.01 1.12 -12.88
N VAL A 39 2.43 1.95 -11.92
CA VAL A 39 2.25 1.68 -10.49
C VAL A 39 0.76 1.67 -10.11
N ASP A 40 -0.04 2.58 -10.67
CA ASP A 40 -1.49 2.61 -10.47
C ASP A 40 -2.16 1.33 -10.98
N HIS A 41 -1.79 0.86 -12.17
CA HIS A 41 -2.30 -0.40 -12.73
C HIS A 41 -1.94 -1.61 -11.85
N LEU A 42 -0.70 -1.71 -11.38
CA LEU A 42 -0.31 -2.80 -10.47
C LEU A 42 -1.10 -2.76 -9.16
N LYS A 43 -1.35 -1.56 -8.62
CA LYS A 43 -2.16 -1.39 -7.41
C LYS A 43 -3.62 -1.81 -7.62
N LYS A 44 -4.21 -1.47 -8.78
CA LYS A 44 -5.56 -1.90 -9.17
C LYS A 44 -5.64 -3.41 -9.30
N ILE A 45 -4.71 -4.03 -10.03
CA ILE A 45 -4.63 -5.50 -10.16
C ILE A 45 -4.53 -6.15 -8.77
N GLY A 46 -3.63 -5.68 -7.90
CA GLY A 46 -3.50 -6.23 -6.55
C GLY A 46 -4.76 -6.07 -5.70
N THR A 47 -5.53 -5.00 -5.90
CA THR A 47 -6.77 -4.74 -5.16
C THR A 47 -7.91 -5.61 -5.66
N GLU A 48 -8.09 -5.70 -6.98
CA GLU A 48 -9.11 -6.56 -7.58
C GLU A 48 -8.82 -8.04 -7.34
N SER A 49 -7.55 -8.46 -7.46
CA SER A 49 -7.14 -9.82 -7.05
C SER A 49 -7.48 -10.08 -5.58
N ARG A 50 -7.16 -9.15 -4.66
CA ARG A 50 -7.53 -9.32 -3.25
C ARG A 50 -9.04 -9.38 -3.03
N LYS A 51 -9.86 -8.67 -3.81
CA LYS A 51 -11.32 -8.76 -3.74
C LYS A 51 -11.81 -10.13 -4.22
N LEU A 52 -11.27 -10.64 -5.33
CA LEU A 52 -11.62 -11.96 -5.88
C LEU A 52 -11.18 -13.11 -4.95
N PHE A 53 -10.05 -12.95 -4.25
CA PHE A 53 -9.52 -13.95 -3.32
C PHE A 53 -10.02 -13.76 -1.87
N ARG A 54 -10.59 -12.60 -1.53
CA ARG A 54 -11.47 -12.46 -0.37
C ARG A 54 -12.76 -13.21 -0.71
N LYS A 55 -12.73 -14.53 -0.54
CA LYS A 55 -13.96 -15.27 -0.18
C LYS A 55 -14.62 -14.47 0.94
N ASP A 56 -15.93 -14.32 0.87
CA ASP A 56 -16.82 -13.82 1.91
C ASP A 56 -16.65 -14.62 3.23
N GLY A 57 -15.47 -14.54 3.84
CA GLY A 57 -15.27 -14.93 5.22
C GLY A 57 -15.97 -13.86 6.04
N PRO A 58 -16.74 -14.25 7.07
CA PRO A 58 -17.50 -13.31 7.87
C PRO A 58 -16.56 -12.20 8.28
N GLU A 59 -16.89 -10.97 7.87
CA GLU A 59 -16.24 -9.78 8.41
C GLU A 59 -16.32 -9.97 9.91
N ASN A 60 -15.18 -10.29 10.53
CA ASN A 60 -15.16 -10.78 11.90
C ASN A 60 -15.50 -9.56 12.75
N ASP A 61 -16.79 -9.33 12.96
CA ASP A 61 -17.38 -8.15 13.59
C ASP A 61 -16.70 -7.89 14.94
N ALA A 62 -16.28 -8.97 15.62
CA ALA A 62 -15.47 -8.93 16.82
C ALA A 62 -14.12 -8.22 16.64
N CYS A 63 -13.42 -8.43 15.51
CA CYS A 63 -12.15 -7.77 15.20
C CYS A 63 -12.36 -6.28 14.89
N VAL A 64 -13.47 -5.93 14.20
CA VAL A 64 -13.82 -4.53 13.94
C VAL A 64 -14.15 -3.79 15.24
N GLU A 65 -14.91 -4.42 16.14
CA GLU A 65 -15.27 -3.86 17.44
C GLU A 65 -14.08 -3.76 18.41
N GLU A 66 -13.11 -4.68 18.31
CA GLU A 66 -11.86 -4.60 19.07
C GLU A 66 -10.99 -3.43 18.60
N ILE A 67 -10.83 -3.27 17.29
CA ILE A 67 -10.10 -2.13 16.71
C ILE A 67 -10.78 -0.80 17.08
N LYS A 68 -12.12 -0.72 17.02
CA LYS A 68 -12.86 0.48 17.44
C LYS A 68 -12.59 0.83 18.90
N ARG A 69 -12.63 -0.15 19.80
CA ARG A 69 -12.33 0.05 21.23
C ARG A 69 -10.91 0.55 21.46
N GLU A 70 -9.92 -0.01 20.75
CA GLU A 70 -8.54 0.44 20.83
C GLU A 70 -8.37 1.90 20.36
N VAL A 71 -9.03 2.29 19.28
CA VAL A 71 -8.95 3.67 18.75
C VAL A 71 -9.59 4.66 19.70
N ILE A 72 -10.77 4.34 20.25
CA ILE A 72 -11.46 5.19 21.25
C ILE A 72 -10.61 5.35 22.51
N LYS A 73 -9.98 4.27 22.99
CA LYS A 73 -9.10 4.32 24.16
C LYS A 73 -7.91 5.25 23.93
N LYS A 74 -7.22 5.11 22.79
CA LYS A 74 -6.06 5.96 22.43
C LYS A 74 -6.43 7.43 22.24
N LEU A 75 -7.64 7.72 21.75
CA LEU A 75 -8.13 9.10 21.63
C LEU A 75 -8.39 9.72 23.00
N ASN A 76 -9.00 8.98 23.92
CA ASN A 76 -9.26 9.45 25.28
C ASN A 76 -7.96 9.70 26.07
N GLU A 77 -6.96 8.81 25.94
CA GLU A 77 -5.64 8.94 26.57
C GLU A 77 -4.80 10.13 26.05
N HIS A 78 -5.21 10.79 24.96
CA HIS A 78 -4.57 11.97 24.39
C HIS A 78 -5.37 13.27 24.56
N SER A 79 -6.51 13.21 25.24
CA SER A 79 -7.38 14.37 25.53
C SER A 79 -7.37 14.82 27.00
N GLU A 80 -6.47 14.26 27.82
CA GLU A 80 -6.06 14.75 29.15
C GLU A 80 -4.65 15.37 29.07
#